data_AF-A0A1W1Y145-F1
#
_entry.id   AF-A0A1W1Y145-F1
#
_cell.length_a   1.000
_cell.length_b   1.000
_cell.length_c   1.000
_cell.angle_alpha   90.00
_cell.angle_beta   90.00
_cell.angle_gamma   90.00
#
_symmetry.space_group_name_H-M   'P 1'
#
loop_
_entity.id
_entity.type
_entity.pdbx_description
1 polymer ?
#
loop_
_entity_poly.entity_id
_entity_poly.type
_entity_poly.pdbx_seq_one_letter_code
_entity_poly.pdbx_strand_id
1 'polypeptide(L)'
;MKYLCILLLLWLTMPTAQAHKPSDSYLTLAVNGSSINGRWDIALRDLDGPLLLDGDGNGELTWGEVRAREAEIQRYAFEHLHLAAASQPCPISPGQLLIDQHSDGTYAVLPFTAQCTSTPQRLKVDYRLFRDTDTLHKGLIHLAEGGQNATAIVGLEHPTAEIDVRGRSAWQALRDFAVEGIWHIWRGFDHALFLLCLILPAAYWPEQRRWQPVASMQPVLLDMLKTVTGFTAAHALSLTLASLHLLTVPSQWVEVGIALTILLTALNNLYPVLPGRKWLVAFGFGLIHGLGFANILADMALPTWQLVVALTGFNIGVELGQLIMVTLVLPVLLIYRRGVWFKWLVLYGGSLLIAGFAVIWIYERSTGLKLLGL
;
A
#
# COMPACT_ATOMS: atom_id res chain seq x y z
N MET A 1 14.48 -16.45 -28.02
CA MET A 1 13.12 -16.79 -28.50
C MET A 1 12.61 -18.12 -27.95
N LYS A 2 13.30 -19.27 -28.13
CA LYS A 2 12.81 -20.58 -27.63
C LYS A 2 12.51 -20.63 -26.12
N TYR A 3 13.38 -20.06 -25.27
CA TYR A 3 13.17 -20.04 -23.82
C TYR A 3 12.03 -19.09 -23.37
N LEU A 4 11.78 -18.02 -24.13
CA LEU A 4 10.69 -17.08 -23.86
C LEU A 4 9.32 -17.74 -24.14
N CYS A 5 9.23 -18.56 -25.19
CA CYS A 5 8.01 -19.31 -25.50
C CYS A 5 7.73 -20.42 -24.47
N ILE A 6 8.77 -21.06 -23.92
CA ILE A 6 8.61 -22.09 -22.87
C ILE A 6 8.14 -21.46 -21.55
N LEU A 7 8.70 -20.30 -21.16
CA LEU A 7 8.24 -19.53 -20.01
C LEU A 7 6.79 -19.04 -20.21
N LEU A 8 6.42 -18.56 -21.41
CA LEU A 8 5.05 -18.16 -21.72
C LEU A 8 4.07 -19.34 -21.66
N LEU A 9 4.48 -20.53 -22.15
CA LEU A 9 3.65 -21.74 -22.10
C LEU A 9 3.44 -22.24 -20.66
N LEU A 10 4.48 -22.16 -19.82
CA LEU A 10 4.38 -22.48 -18.38
C LEU A 10 3.51 -21.47 -17.63
N TRP A 11 3.48 -20.22 -18.07
CA TRP A 11 2.63 -19.15 -17.50
C TRP A 11 1.15 -19.34 -17.84
N LEU A 12 0.85 -19.87 -19.03
CA LEU A 12 -0.51 -20.15 -19.49
C LEU A 12 -1.18 -21.37 -18.81
N THR A 13 -0.41 -22.20 -18.10
CA THR A 13 -0.91 -23.41 -17.42
C THR A 13 -1.03 -23.25 -15.90
N MET A 14 -0.80 -22.06 -15.35
CA MET A 14 -0.89 -21.82 -13.91
C MET A 14 -2.35 -21.61 -13.49
N PRO A 15 -2.87 -22.36 -12.50
CA PRO A 15 -4.20 -22.11 -11.97
C PRO A 15 -4.26 -20.69 -11.37
N THR A 16 -5.42 -20.06 -11.45
CA THR A 16 -5.70 -18.77 -10.80
C THR A 16 -5.64 -18.97 -9.28
N ALA A 17 -4.47 -18.77 -8.70
CA ALA A 17 -4.33 -18.69 -7.25
C ALA A 17 -4.53 -17.24 -6.83
N GLN A 18 -5.40 -16.99 -5.86
CA GLN A 18 -5.66 -15.64 -5.37
C GLN A 18 -4.46 -15.14 -4.58
N ALA A 19 -3.85 -14.05 -5.02
CA ALA A 19 -2.84 -13.33 -4.24
C ALA A 19 -3.53 -12.65 -3.04
N HIS A 20 -3.05 -12.89 -1.82
CA HIS A 20 -3.64 -12.32 -0.60
C HIS A 20 -3.13 -10.90 -0.36
N LYS A 21 -4.05 -9.91 -0.37
CA LYS A 21 -3.79 -8.52 0.05
C LYS A 21 -3.44 -8.47 1.56
N PRO A 22 -2.63 -7.51 2.03
CA PRO A 22 -2.40 -7.28 3.46
C PRO A 22 -3.71 -7.18 4.26
N SER A 23 -3.68 -7.58 5.53
CA SER A 23 -4.86 -7.53 6.41
C SER A 23 -5.16 -6.08 6.82
N ASP A 24 -6.27 -5.54 6.34
CA ASP A 24 -6.77 -4.21 6.66
C ASP A 24 -8.23 -4.32 7.15
N SER A 25 -8.66 -3.41 8.04
CA SER A 25 -10.08 -3.25 8.39
C SER A 25 -10.48 -1.79 8.46
N TYR A 26 -11.76 -1.50 8.25
CA TYR A 26 -12.26 -0.15 8.10
C TYR A 26 -13.28 0.17 9.20
N LEU A 27 -12.95 1.12 10.07
CA LEU A 27 -13.80 1.57 11.16
C LEU A 27 -14.37 2.96 10.87
N THR A 28 -15.64 3.03 10.51
CA THR A 28 -16.35 4.31 10.33
C THR A 28 -17.14 4.65 11.57
N LEU A 29 -16.98 5.88 12.07
CA LEU A 29 -17.64 6.41 13.26
C LEU A 29 -18.36 7.70 12.89
N ALA A 30 -19.58 7.90 13.37
CA ALA A 30 -20.34 9.12 13.18
C ALA A 30 -20.85 9.63 14.52
N VAL A 31 -20.42 10.83 14.92
CA VAL A 31 -20.82 11.42 16.21
C VAL A 31 -22.12 12.19 16.02
N ASN A 32 -23.08 11.94 16.90
CA ASN A 32 -24.34 12.67 16.98
C ASN A 32 -24.67 12.99 18.44
N GLY A 33 -24.22 14.17 18.89
CA GLY A 33 -24.30 14.55 20.30
C GLY A 33 -23.44 13.62 21.15
N SER A 34 -24.04 12.99 22.17
CA SER A 34 -23.34 12.02 23.02
C SER A 34 -23.37 10.58 22.50
N SER A 35 -24.05 10.31 21.38
CA SER A 35 -24.10 8.98 20.75
C SER A 35 -23.16 8.92 19.55
N ILE A 36 -22.55 7.76 19.34
CA ILE A 36 -21.67 7.48 18.19
C ILE A 36 -22.26 6.29 17.45
N ASN A 37 -22.61 6.48 16.18
CA ASN A 37 -22.97 5.38 15.29
C ASN A 37 -21.71 4.85 14.61
N GLY A 38 -21.45 3.56 14.70
CA GLY A 38 -20.27 2.92 14.15
C GLY A 38 -20.62 1.87 13.10
N ARG A 39 -19.71 1.69 12.14
CA ARG A 39 -19.67 0.59 11.19
C ARG A 39 -18.23 0.10 11.13
N TRP A 40 -18.02 -1.20 11.38
CA TRP A 40 -16.69 -1.79 11.31
C TRP A 40 -16.68 -2.96 10.33
N ASP A 41 -15.89 -2.82 9.27
CA ASP A 41 -15.77 -3.80 8.20
C ASP A 41 -14.46 -4.57 8.40
N ILE A 42 -14.56 -5.89 8.61
CA ILE A 42 -13.42 -6.78 8.84
C ILE A 42 -13.45 -7.89 7.78
N ALA A 43 -12.34 -8.12 7.09
CA ALA A 43 -12.25 -9.16 6.07
C ALA A 43 -12.55 -10.54 6.68
N LEU A 44 -13.48 -11.30 6.08
CA LEU A 44 -13.89 -12.60 6.60
C LEU A 44 -12.74 -13.61 6.62
N ARG A 45 -11.87 -13.56 5.61
CA ARG A 45 -10.66 -14.40 5.52
C ARG A 45 -9.71 -14.23 6.73
N ASP A 46 -9.66 -13.03 7.31
CA ASP A 46 -8.77 -12.73 8.42
C ASP A 46 -9.41 -13.15 9.76
N LEU A 47 -10.74 -13.14 9.84
CA LEU A 47 -11.51 -13.63 10.98
C LEU A 47 -11.52 -15.16 11.07
N ASP A 48 -11.37 -15.87 9.95
CA ASP A 48 -11.39 -17.33 9.92
C ASP A 48 -10.23 -17.95 10.71
N GLY A 49 -9.03 -17.35 10.66
CA GLY A 49 -7.87 -17.81 11.42
C GLY A 49 -8.14 -17.94 12.93
N PRO A 50 -8.54 -16.87 13.64
CA PRO A 50 -8.81 -16.92 15.07
C PRO A 50 -10.15 -17.55 15.46
N LEU A 51 -11.16 -17.56 14.57
CA LEU A 51 -12.53 -17.98 14.93
C LEU A 51 -12.96 -19.31 14.32
N LEU A 52 -12.21 -19.89 13.38
CA LEU A 52 -12.55 -21.11 12.66
C LEU A 52 -13.99 -21.02 12.12
N LEU A 53 -14.21 -20.03 11.25
CA LEU A 53 -15.51 -19.73 10.68
C LEU A 53 -15.90 -20.77 9.62
N ASP A 54 -14.94 -21.29 8.86
CA ASP A 54 -15.12 -22.41 7.93
C ASP A 54 -15.34 -23.71 8.73
N GLY A 55 -16.61 -24.08 8.88
CA GLY A 55 -17.02 -25.17 9.76
C GLY A 55 -16.90 -26.54 9.10
N ASP A 56 -16.94 -26.58 7.77
CA ASP A 56 -16.84 -27.82 6.99
C ASP A 56 -15.44 -28.04 6.37
N GLY A 57 -14.57 -27.03 6.44
CA GLY A 57 -13.17 -27.09 6.04
C GLY A 57 -12.98 -27.12 4.53
N ASN A 58 -13.96 -26.63 3.76
CA ASN A 58 -13.94 -26.67 2.30
C ASN A 58 -13.16 -25.49 1.67
N GLY A 59 -12.79 -24.48 2.47
CA GLY A 59 -12.06 -23.28 2.05
C GLY A 59 -12.93 -22.14 1.51
N GLU A 60 -14.27 -22.26 1.55
CA GLU A 60 -15.25 -21.28 1.11
C GLU A 60 -16.17 -20.85 2.26
N LEU A 61 -16.09 -19.59 2.68
CA LEU A 61 -16.98 -19.06 3.73
C LEU A 61 -18.37 -18.72 3.20
N THR A 62 -19.37 -19.47 3.66
CA THR A 62 -20.78 -19.19 3.33
C THR A 62 -21.43 -18.21 4.32
N TRP A 63 -22.47 -17.50 3.87
CA TRP A 63 -23.26 -16.62 4.75
C TRP A 63 -23.87 -17.39 5.94
N GLY A 64 -24.21 -18.67 5.73
CA GLY A 64 -24.76 -19.54 6.77
C GLY A 64 -23.79 -19.77 7.93
N GLU A 65 -22.53 -20.04 7.62
CA GLU A 65 -21.46 -20.25 8.61
C GLU A 65 -21.11 -18.98 9.36
N VAL A 66 -20.97 -17.86 8.64
CA VAL A 66 -20.70 -16.55 9.24
C VAL A 66 -21.81 -16.16 10.22
N ARG A 67 -23.09 -16.36 9.83
CA ARG A 67 -24.24 -16.07 10.69
C ARG A 67 -24.31 -16.99 11.91
N ALA A 68 -23.94 -18.26 11.77
CA ALA A 68 -23.92 -19.19 12.89
C ALA A 68 -22.90 -18.78 13.97
N ARG A 69 -21.85 -18.04 13.57
CA ARG A 69 -20.79 -17.52 14.45
C ARG A 69 -20.92 -16.03 14.78
N GLU A 70 -22.06 -15.39 14.48
CA GLU A 70 -22.27 -13.95 14.66
C GLU A 70 -21.87 -13.46 16.07
N ALA A 71 -22.31 -14.16 17.12
CA ALA A 71 -22.00 -13.79 18.51
C ALA A 71 -20.51 -13.88 18.84
N GLU A 72 -19.79 -14.84 18.25
CA GLU A 72 -18.35 -15.03 18.46
C GLU A 72 -17.55 -13.94 17.72
N ILE A 73 -17.95 -13.62 16.47
CA ILE A 73 -17.37 -12.52 15.69
C ILE A 73 -17.56 -11.20 16.44
N GLN A 74 -18.77 -10.90 16.90
CA GLN A 74 -19.05 -9.66 17.64
C GLN A 74 -18.26 -9.58 18.93
N ARG A 75 -18.23 -10.67 19.73
CA ARG A 75 -17.47 -10.71 20.97
C ARG A 75 -15.98 -10.48 20.71
N TYR A 76 -15.41 -11.19 19.75
CA TYR A 76 -14.01 -11.03 19.36
C TYR A 76 -13.72 -9.60 18.91
N ALA A 77 -14.51 -9.03 18.01
CA ALA A 77 -14.29 -7.68 17.51
C ALA A 77 -14.40 -6.64 18.64
N PHE A 78 -15.48 -6.63 19.41
CA PHE A 78 -15.74 -5.59 20.42
C PHE A 78 -14.96 -5.77 21.72
N GLU A 79 -14.35 -6.93 21.98
CA GLU A 79 -13.29 -7.08 23.00
C GLU A 79 -12.00 -6.34 22.60
N HIS A 80 -11.76 -6.13 21.30
CA HIS A 80 -10.57 -5.48 20.75
C HIS A 80 -10.79 -4.03 20.29
N LEU A 81 -11.97 -3.46 20.55
CA LEU A 81 -12.29 -2.06 20.26
C LEU A 81 -12.84 -1.38 21.50
N HIS A 82 -12.14 -0.34 21.95
CA HIS A 82 -12.62 0.53 23.03
C HIS A 82 -12.66 1.98 22.59
N LEU A 83 -13.79 2.62 22.84
CA LEU A 83 -14.00 4.04 22.59
C LEU A 83 -14.03 4.77 23.93
N ALA A 84 -13.36 5.92 24.01
CA ALA A 84 -13.39 6.76 25.21
C ALA A 84 -13.41 8.25 24.87
N ALA A 85 -14.18 9.02 25.64
CA ALA A 85 -14.28 10.47 25.53
C ALA A 85 -13.99 11.09 26.90
N ALA A 86 -13.13 12.11 26.96
CA ALA A 86 -12.71 12.75 28.21
C ALA A 86 -12.25 11.73 29.30
N SER A 87 -11.56 10.66 28.88
CA SER A 87 -11.12 9.53 29.72
C SER A 87 -12.22 8.67 30.33
N GLN A 88 -13.48 8.85 29.92
CA GLN A 88 -14.60 7.97 30.27
C GLN A 88 -14.89 7.02 29.10
N PRO A 89 -15.16 5.73 29.35
CA PRO A 89 -15.51 4.79 28.30
C PRO A 89 -16.85 5.16 27.67
N CYS A 90 -17.00 4.91 26.37
CA CYS A 90 -18.27 4.97 25.65
C CYS A 90 -18.73 3.53 25.39
N PRO A 91 -19.62 2.94 26.22
CA PRO A 91 -20.06 1.57 26.06
C PRO A 91 -20.65 1.30 24.68
N ILE A 92 -20.21 0.22 24.04
CA ILE A 92 -20.63 -0.21 22.71
C ILE A 92 -21.80 -1.19 22.84
N SER A 93 -22.84 -0.97 22.03
CA SER A 93 -23.95 -1.89 21.80
C SER A 93 -23.88 -2.39 20.35
N PRO A 94 -23.55 -3.68 20.14
CA PRO A 94 -23.51 -4.27 18.80
C PRO A 94 -24.87 -4.23 18.10
N GLY A 95 -24.86 -3.96 16.80
CA GLY A 95 -26.01 -4.13 15.90
C GLY A 95 -26.05 -5.54 15.31
N GLN A 96 -26.84 -5.72 14.25
CA GLN A 96 -26.90 -6.99 13.53
C GLN A 96 -25.72 -7.10 12.54
N LEU A 97 -25.06 -8.26 12.50
CA LEU A 97 -24.01 -8.54 11.52
C LEU A 97 -24.56 -8.51 10.10
N LEU A 98 -23.84 -7.84 9.21
CA LEU A 98 -24.09 -7.76 7.78
C LEU A 98 -22.86 -8.25 7.02
N ILE A 99 -22.99 -8.37 5.69
CA ILE A 99 -21.88 -8.71 4.81
C ILE A 99 -21.87 -7.73 3.64
N ASP A 100 -20.68 -7.30 3.25
CA ASP A 100 -20.45 -6.41 2.10
C ASP A 100 -19.22 -6.86 1.30
N GLN A 101 -19.11 -6.38 0.06
CA GLN A 101 -17.99 -6.67 -0.84
C GLN A 101 -17.08 -5.44 -0.97
N HIS A 102 -15.79 -5.66 -0.76
CA HIS A 102 -14.73 -4.68 -0.99
C HIS A 102 -13.83 -5.10 -2.14
N SER A 103 -12.86 -4.25 -2.50
CA SER A 103 -11.94 -4.46 -3.62
C SER A 103 -11.18 -5.79 -3.59
N ASP A 104 -11.04 -6.40 -2.41
CA ASP A 104 -10.21 -7.57 -2.15
C ASP A 104 -10.96 -8.74 -1.50
N GLY A 105 -12.29 -8.69 -1.42
CA GLY A 105 -13.08 -9.83 -0.97
C GLY A 105 -14.31 -9.46 -0.15
N THR A 106 -14.80 -10.44 0.61
CA THR A 106 -16.02 -10.34 1.39
C THR A 106 -15.70 -9.98 2.85
N TYR A 107 -16.44 -9.01 3.40
CA TYR A 107 -16.21 -8.46 4.73
C TYR A 107 -17.42 -8.70 5.62
N ALA A 108 -17.16 -9.03 6.89
CA ALA A 108 -18.12 -8.91 7.97
C ALA A 108 -18.28 -7.43 8.30
N VAL A 109 -19.52 -6.93 8.19
CA VAL A 109 -19.87 -5.57 8.56
C VAL A 109 -20.56 -5.62 9.91
N LEU A 110 -19.97 -4.94 10.88
CA LEU A 110 -20.41 -4.86 12.27
C LEU A 110 -20.92 -3.43 12.55
N PRO A 111 -22.22 -3.15 12.33
CA PRO A 111 -22.84 -1.92 12.83
C PRO A 111 -22.84 -1.93 14.35
N PHE A 112 -22.69 -0.77 14.97
CA PHE A 112 -22.85 -0.63 16.42
C PHE A 112 -23.25 0.80 16.79
N THR A 113 -23.70 0.97 18.02
CA THR A 113 -23.86 2.29 18.64
C THR A 113 -23.01 2.36 19.90
N ALA A 114 -22.42 3.51 20.20
CA ALA A 114 -21.67 3.73 21.42
C ALA A 114 -22.18 4.99 22.13
N GLN A 115 -22.40 4.87 23.44
CA GLN A 115 -22.98 5.96 24.23
C GLN A 115 -21.91 6.61 25.10
N CYS A 116 -21.60 7.88 24.87
CA CYS A 116 -20.69 8.65 25.72
C CYS A 116 -21.47 9.45 26.78
N THR A 117 -20.79 9.87 27.84
CA THR A 117 -21.35 10.69 28.93
C THR A 117 -21.57 12.16 28.53
N SER A 118 -20.81 12.64 27.56
CA SER A 118 -20.92 13.98 26.98
C SER A 118 -20.60 13.94 25.49
N THR A 119 -20.96 14.99 24.75
CA THR A 119 -20.56 15.14 23.35
C THR A 119 -19.03 15.18 23.26
N PRO A 120 -18.39 14.19 22.63
CA PRO A 120 -16.94 14.10 22.62
C PRO A 120 -16.35 15.24 21.79
N GLN A 121 -15.41 16.00 22.37
CA GLN A 121 -14.55 16.90 21.58
C GLN A 121 -13.32 16.18 21.06
N ARG A 122 -12.80 15.24 21.85
CA ARG A 122 -11.74 14.31 21.45
C ARG A 122 -12.21 12.89 21.74
N LEU A 123 -12.11 12.03 20.73
CA LEU A 123 -12.42 10.62 20.82
C LEU A 123 -11.12 9.83 20.81
N LYS A 124 -10.88 9.06 21.86
CA LYS A 124 -9.81 8.07 21.91
C LYS A 124 -10.36 6.74 21.41
N VAL A 125 -9.70 6.16 20.41
CA VAL A 125 -9.98 4.84 19.87
C VAL A 125 -8.81 3.94 20.22
N ASP A 126 -9.04 2.93 21.07
CA ASP A 126 -8.09 1.85 21.33
C ASP A 126 -8.51 0.64 20.48
N TYR A 127 -7.65 0.28 19.53
CA TYR A 127 -7.89 -0.69 18.48
C TYR A 127 -6.80 -1.76 18.55
N ARG A 128 -7.19 -3.02 18.76
CA ARG A 128 -6.24 -4.13 18.96
C ARG A 128 -6.62 -5.41 18.23
N LEU A 129 -7.40 -5.30 17.14
CA LEU A 129 -7.80 -6.47 16.37
C LEU A 129 -6.55 -7.20 15.84
N PHE A 130 -6.59 -8.54 15.88
CA PHE A 130 -5.52 -9.43 15.40
C PHE A 130 -4.13 -9.21 16.01
N ARG A 131 -4.01 -8.49 17.13
CA ARG A 131 -2.71 -8.19 17.76
C ARG A 131 -1.86 -9.44 18.01
N ASP A 132 -2.51 -10.55 18.33
CA ASP A 132 -1.85 -11.80 18.70
C ASP A 132 -1.69 -12.77 17.50
N THR A 133 -2.27 -12.46 16.33
CA THR A 133 -2.32 -13.34 15.15
C THR A 133 -1.71 -12.72 13.89
N ASP A 134 -1.83 -11.41 13.69
CA ASP A 134 -1.26 -10.68 12.56
C ASP A 134 -0.63 -9.35 13.03
N THR A 135 0.71 -9.33 13.08
CA THR A 135 1.48 -8.15 13.51
C THR A 135 1.50 -7.03 12.47
N LEU A 136 1.12 -7.31 11.22
CA LEU A 136 1.09 -6.36 10.12
C LEU A 136 -0.30 -5.74 9.89
N HIS A 137 -1.31 -6.20 10.63
CA HIS A 137 -2.68 -5.73 10.49
C HIS A 137 -2.81 -4.21 10.73
N LYS A 138 -3.65 -3.55 9.92
CA LYS A 138 -3.95 -2.12 10.07
C LYS A 138 -5.45 -1.86 10.18
N GLY A 139 -5.80 -1.03 11.16
CA GLY A 139 -7.14 -0.43 11.28
C GLY A 139 -7.16 0.96 10.66
N LEU A 140 -8.09 1.20 9.74
CA LEU A 140 -8.31 2.47 9.07
C LEU A 140 -9.57 3.12 9.65
N ILE A 141 -9.39 4.11 10.50
CA ILE A 141 -10.48 4.78 11.23
C ILE A 141 -10.90 6.03 10.47
N HIS A 142 -12.21 6.19 10.27
CA HIS A 142 -12.83 7.36 9.66
C HIS A 142 -13.95 7.89 10.56
N LEU A 143 -13.77 9.08 11.11
CA LEU A 143 -14.79 9.78 11.90
C LEU A 143 -15.52 10.79 11.02
N ALA A 144 -16.85 10.79 10.97
CA ALA A 144 -17.69 11.75 10.24
C ALA A 144 -18.62 12.51 11.19
N GLU A 145 -18.49 13.84 11.29
CA GLU A 145 -19.43 14.70 12.03
C GLU A 145 -19.73 15.98 11.25
N GLY A 146 -21.00 16.23 10.92
CA GLY A 146 -21.45 17.53 10.39
C GLY A 146 -20.74 18.03 9.12
N GLY A 147 -20.17 17.13 8.30
CA GLY A 147 -19.38 17.47 7.11
C GLY A 147 -17.87 17.63 7.35
N GLN A 148 -17.41 17.50 8.60
CA GLN A 148 -16.00 17.36 8.94
C GLN A 148 -15.68 15.89 9.16
N ASN A 149 -14.59 15.41 8.56
CA ASN A 149 -14.12 14.06 8.83
C ASN A 149 -12.66 14.06 9.23
N ALA A 150 -12.30 13.09 10.04
CA ALA A 150 -10.95 12.85 10.48
C ALA A 150 -10.60 11.38 10.28
N THR A 151 -9.43 11.14 9.69
CA THR A 151 -8.91 9.79 9.51
C THR A 151 -7.77 9.51 10.49
N ALA A 152 -7.64 8.25 10.91
CA ALA A 152 -6.49 7.77 11.66
C ALA A 152 -6.15 6.35 11.22
N ILE A 153 -4.86 6.02 11.23
CA ILE A 153 -4.38 4.66 11.00
C ILE A 153 -3.85 4.14 12.33
N VAL A 154 -4.24 2.93 12.68
CA VAL A 154 -3.82 2.22 13.89
C VAL A 154 -3.25 0.85 13.51
N GLY A 155 -2.36 0.33 14.34
CA GLY A 155 -1.71 -0.97 14.13
C GLY A 155 -0.94 -1.38 15.39
N LEU A 156 -0.15 -2.44 15.32
CA LEU A 156 0.52 -3.02 16.49
C LEU A 156 1.39 -2.02 17.28
N GLU A 157 2.19 -1.19 16.60
CA GLU A 157 3.08 -0.20 17.25
C GLU A 157 2.30 1.01 17.79
N HIS A 158 1.15 1.33 17.20
CA HIS A 158 0.31 2.49 17.52
C HIS A 158 -1.17 2.06 17.61
N PRO A 159 -1.56 1.32 18.66
CA PRO A 159 -2.91 0.75 18.76
C PRO A 159 -3.97 1.80 19.13
N THR A 160 -3.55 2.96 19.60
CA THR A 160 -4.46 4.03 20.04
C THR A 160 -4.37 5.25 19.14
N ALA A 161 -5.52 5.75 18.70
CA ALA A 161 -5.65 7.03 18.02
C ALA A 161 -6.48 8.01 18.86
N GLU A 162 -6.04 9.27 18.96
CA GLU A 162 -6.86 10.38 19.46
C GLU A 162 -7.31 11.24 18.28
N ILE A 163 -8.63 11.42 18.16
CA ILE A 163 -9.27 12.10 17.04
C ILE A 163 -10.04 13.30 17.56
N ASP A 164 -9.74 14.50 17.05
CA ASP A 164 -10.54 15.69 17.31
C ASP A 164 -11.83 15.62 16.50
N VAL A 165 -12.95 15.63 17.21
CA VAL A 165 -14.30 15.44 16.67
C VAL A 165 -14.74 16.69 15.90
N ARG A 166 -14.22 17.88 16.25
CA ARG A 166 -14.48 19.14 15.54
C ARG A 166 -13.77 19.24 14.19
N GLY A 167 -13.13 18.17 13.76
CA GLY A 167 -12.44 18.03 12.48
C GLY A 167 -10.95 18.34 12.54
N ARG A 168 -10.20 17.67 11.66
CA ARG A 168 -8.79 17.98 11.41
C ARG A 168 -8.69 19.14 10.42
N SER A 169 -7.71 20.03 10.61
CA SER A 169 -7.43 21.03 9.58
C SER A 169 -6.92 20.34 8.32
N ALA A 170 -7.29 20.84 7.13
CA ALA A 170 -6.80 20.30 5.85
C ALA A 170 -5.26 20.22 5.79
N TRP A 171 -4.58 21.14 6.49
CA TRP A 171 -3.12 21.14 6.64
C TRP A 171 -2.58 19.95 7.44
N GLN A 172 -3.25 19.56 8.53
CA GLN A 172 -2.87 18.38 9.31
C GLN A 172 -3.06 17.11 8.48
N ALA A 173 -4.20 16.97 7.81
CA ALA A 173 -4.44 15.83 6.91
C ALA A 173 -3.39 15.77 5.79
N LEU A 174 -3.10 16.90 5.13
CA LEU A 174 -2.06 16.99 4.11
C LEU A 174 -0.70 16.53 4.64
N ARG A 175 -0.31 16.98 5.84
CA ARG A 175 0.95 16.59 6.48
C ARG A 175 0.99 15.09 6.78
N ASP A 176 -0.07 14.54 7.36
CA ASP A 176 -0.13 13.13 7.74
C ASP A 176 0.01 12.24 6.51
N PHE A 177 -0.76 12.53 5.44
CA PHE A 177 -0.65 11.81 4.18
C PHE A 177 0.70 12.01 3.49
N ALA A 178 1.33 13.18 3.60
CA ALA A 178 2.68 13.39 3.10
C ALA A 178 3.72 12.55 3.86
N VAL A 179 3.58 12.40 5.17
CA VAL A 179 4.43 11.50 5.96
C VAL A 179 4.22 10.04 5.54
N GLU A 180 2.97 9.62 5.35
CA GLU A 180 2.67 8.27 4.84
C GLU A 180 3.23 8.04 3.43
N GLY A 181 3.17 9.03 2.54
CA GLY A 181 3.79 8.95 1.21
C GLY A 181 5.31 8.77 1.26
N ILE A 182 5.99 9.41 2.22
CA ILE A 182 7.43 9.20 2.45
C ILE A 182 7.66 7.76 2.92
N TRP A 183 6.92 7.31 3.94
CA TRP A 183 7.08 5.96 4.49
C TRP A 183 6.70 4.86 3.50
N HIS A 184 5.74 5.12 2.61
CA HIS A 184 5.35 4.20 1.53
C HIS A 184 6.56 3.79 0.68
N ILE A 185 7.41 4.75 0.30
CA ILE A 185 8.62 4.47 -0.48
C ILE A 185 9.67 3.66 0.31
N TRP A 186 9.75 3.84 1.63
CA TRP A 186 10.79 3.23 2.47
C TRP A 186 10.40 1.87 3.05
N ARG A 187 9.11 1.67 3.35
CA ARG A 187 8.56 0.40 3.83
C ARG A 187 8.21 -0.55 2.68
N GLY A 188 7.83 -0.01 1.52
CA GLY A 188 7.58 -0.79 0.31
C GLY A 188 8.88 -1.26 -0.31
N PHE A 189 9.30 -2.49 -0.02
CA PHE A 189 10.55 -3.07 -0.55
C PHE A 189 10.60 -3.04 -2.08
N ASP A 190 9.48 -3.24 -2.75
CA ASP A 190 9.36 -3.15 -4.20
C ASP A 190 9.62 -1.73 -4.73
N HIS A 191 9.05 -0.71 -4.11
CA HIS A 191 9.26 0.69 -4.47
C HIS A 191 10.71 1.14 -4.21
N ALA A 192 11.27 0.76 -3.06
CA ALA A 192 12.66 1.04 -2.72
C ALA A 192 13.63 0.36 -3.70
N LEU A 193 13.45 -0.94 -3.99
CA LEU A 193 14.29 -1.66 -4.95
C LEU A 193 14.11 -1.15 -6.37
N PHE A 194 12.89 -0.81 -6.78
CA PHE A 194 12.64 -0.18 -8.08
C PHE A 194 13.43 1.12 -8.23
N LEU A 195 13.33 2.01 -7.24
CA LEU A 195 14.00 3.31 -7.26
C LEU A 195 15.52 3.15 -7.22
N LEU A 196 16.05 2.26 -6.36
CA LEU A 196 17.47 1.94 -6.34
C LEU A 196 17.93 1.42 -7.70
N CYS A 197 17.18 0.49 -8.31
CA CYS A 197 17.48 -0.05 -9.62
C CYS A 197 17.52 1.05 -10.71
N LEU A 198 16.62 2.02 -10.62
CA LEU A 198 16.56 3.15 -11.55
C LEU A 198 17.72 4.14 -11.35
N ILE A 199 18.19 4.33 -10.11
CA ILE A 199 19.30 5.22 -9.75
C ILE A 199 20.67 4.58 -10.03
N LEU A 200 20.83 3.25 -9.90
CA LEU A 200 22.11 2.53 -10.14
C LEU A 200 22.86 2.95 -11.41
N PRO A 201 22.22 3.00 -12.60
CA PRO A 201 22.90 3.43 -13.83
C PRO A 201 23.08 4.95 -13.94
N ALA A 202 22.56 5.77 -13.03
CA ALA A 202 22.56 7.24 -13.14
C ALA A 202 23.97 7.85 -13.24
N ALA A 203 24.97 7.21 -12.62
CA ALA A 203 26.37 7.63 -12.71
C ALA A 203 27.05 7.24 -14.04
N TYR A 204 26.32 6.56 -14.93
CA TYR A 204 26.80 6.06 -16.21
C TYR A 204 25.92 6.51 -17.39
N TRP A 205 26.57 6.86 -18.50
CA TRP A 205 25.92 7.08 -19.80
C TRP A 205 26.03 5.80 -20.65
N PRO A 206 24.94 5.36 -21.31
CA PRO A 206 25.02 4.26 -22.24
C PRO A 206 25.64 4.74 -23.56
N GLU A 207 26.83 4.24 -23.88
CA GLU A 207 27.48 4.42 -25.19
C GLU A 207 27.74 3.05 -25.82
N GLN A 208 27.21 2.80 -27.03
CA GLN A 208 27.31 1.50 -27.72
C GLN A 208 26.92 0.27 -26.86
N ARG A 209 25.80 0.37 -26.12
CA ARG A 209 25.32 -0.66 -25.16
C ARG A 209 26.28 -0.95 -24.00
N ARG A 210 27.24 -0.07 -23.71
CA ARG A 210 28.13 -0.16 -22.55
C ARG A 210 27.98 1.08 -21.68
N TRP A 211 28.05 0.87 -20.37
CA TRP A 211 28.02 1.95 -19.39
C TRP A 211 29.39 2.63 -19.29
N GLN A 212 29.44 3.92 -19.63
CA GLN A 212 30.60 4.79 -19.44
C GLN A 212 30.33 5.84 -18.35
N PRO A 213 31.31 6.18 -17.49
CA PRO A 213 31.07 7.12 -16.40
C PRO A 213 30.78 8.53 -16.93
N VAL A 214 29.77 9.20 -16.37
CA VAL A 214 29.38 10.56 -16.82
C VAL A 214 30.46 11.58 -16.45
N ALA A 215 30.73 12.56 -17.34
CA ALA A 215 31.74 13.59 -17.10
C ALA A 215 31.28 14.68 -16.10
N SER A 216 30.02 15.11 -16.17
CA SER A 216 29.46 16.24 -15.39
C SER A 216 28.25 15.83 -14.54
N MET A 217 28.02 16.52 -13.43
CA MET A 217 26.94 16.19 -12.49
C MET A 217 25.58 16.77 -12.89
N GLN A 218 25.58 17.95 -13.51
CA GLN A 218 24.35 18.68 -13.85
C GLN A 218 23.39 17.87 -14.77
N PRO A 219 23.84 17.20 -15.84
CA PRO A 219 22.95 16.40 -16.68
C PRO A 219 22.36 15.19 -15.95
N VAL A 220 23.11 14.61 -15.01
CA VAL A 220 22.65 13.47 -14.19
C VAL A 220 21.53 13.90 -13.26
N LEU A 221 21.69 15.03 -12.57
CA LEU A 221 20.66 15.56 -11.67
C LEU A 221 19.38 15.90 -12.43
N LEU A 222 19.48 16.51 -13.60
CA LEU A 222 18.32 16.83 -14.43
C LEU A 222 17.64 15.58 -14.99
N ASP A 223 18.39 14.56 -15.42
CA ASP A 223 17.84 13.28 -15.88
C ASP A 223 17.11 12.55 -14.74
N MET A 224 17.71 12.53 -13.54
CA MET A 224 17.10 11.93 -12.36
C MET A 224 15.84 12.66 -11.93
N LEU A 225 15.86 13.99 -11.83
CA LEU A 225 14.68 14.77 -11.47
C LEU A 225 13.53 14.52 -12.47
N LYS A 226 13.80 14.60 -13.78
CA LYS A 226 12.79 14.30 -14.80
C LYS A 226 12.23 12.89 -14.69
N THR A 227 13.08 11.91 -14.36
CA THR A 227 12.67 10.51 -14.29
C THR A 227 11.84 10.23 -13.04
N VAL A 228 12.25 10.73 -11.88
CA VAL A 228 11.52 10.60 -10.61
C VAL A 228 10.20 11.35 -10.69
N THR A 229 10.21 12.64 -11.06
CA THR A 229 8.97 13.42 -11.18
C THR A 229 8.03 12.85 -12.25
N GLY A 230 8.57 12.32 -13.35
CA GLY A 230 7.77 11.64 -14.38
C GLY A 230 7.08 10.38 -13.85
N PHE A 231 7.78 9.58 -13.04
CA PHE A 231 7.19 8.43 -12.35
C PHE A 231 6.09 8.87 -11.39
N THR A 232 6.36 9.86 -10.53
CA THR A 232 5.39 10.36 -9.54
C THR A 232 4.16 10.95 -10.19
N ALA A 233 4.32 11.71 -11.29
CA ALA A 233 3.18 12.27 -12.01
C ALA A 233 2.26 11.16 -12.57
N ALA A 234 2.83 10.11 -13.15
CA ALA A 234 2.08 8.95 -13.63
C ALA A 234 1.45 8.14 -12.48
N HIS A 235 2.19 7.97 -11.39
CA HIS A 235 1.69 7.34 -10.17
C HIS A 235 0.49 8.11 -9.62
N ALA A 236 0.59 9.42 -9.46
CA ALA A 236 -0.49 10.28 -9.00
C ALA A 236 -1.72 10.19 -9.91
N LEU A 237 -1.51 10.16 -11.23
CA LEU A 237 -2.58 10.02 -12.21
C LEU A 237 -3.32 8.69 -12.07
N SER A 238 -2.60 7.57 -12.10
CA SER A 238 -3.21 6.23 -11.98
C SER A 238 -3.88 6.01 -10.63
N LEU A 239 -3.24 6.45 -9.54
CA LEU A 239 -3.80 6.42 -8.19
C LEU A 239 -5.11 7.21 -8.10
N THR A 240 -5.14 8.42 -8.67
CA THR A 240 -6.35 9.26 -8.68
C THR A 240 -7.48 8.60 -9.48
N LEU A 241 -7.19 8.08 -10.68
CA LEU A 241 -8.19 7.41 -11.51
C LEU A 241 -8.79 6.19 -10.81
N ALA A 242 -7.95 5.37 -10.18
CA ALA A 242 -8.41 4.20 -9.45
C ALA A 242 -9.16 4.56 -8.15
N SER A 243 -8.72 5.57 -7.41
CA SER A 243 -9.41 6.05 -6.19
C SER A 243 -10.79 6.67 -6.47
N LEU A 244 -11.00 7.19 -7.68
CA LEU A 244 -12.30 7.67 -8.16
C LEU A 244 -13.17 6.57 -8.77
N HIS A 245 -12.74 5.31 -8.69
CA HIS A 245 -13.38 4.16 -9.33
C HIS A 245 -13.55 4.29 -10.87
N LEU A 246 -12.74 5.13 -11.52
CA LEU A 246 -12.74 5.28 -12.98
C LEU A 246 -11.93 4.16 -13.67
N LEU A 247 -11.05 3.49 -12.92
CA LEU A 247 -10.22 2.39 -13.38
C LEU A 247 -10.14 1.32 -12.29
N THR A 248 -10.65 0.13 -12.58
CA THR A 248 -10.57 -1.03 -11.67
C THR A 248 -9.73 -2.12 -12.33
N VAL A 249 -8.67 -2.53 -11.64
CA VAL A 249 -7.77 -3.61 -12.08
C VAL A 249 -7.59 -4.58 -10.91
N PRO A 250 -7.72 -5.90 -11.11
CA PRO A 250 -7.54 -6.85 -10.02
C PRO A 250 -6.14 -6.74 -9.40
N SER A 251 -6.05 -6.73 -8.06
CA SER A 251 -4.80 -6.49 -7.31
C SER A 251 -3.66 -7.39 -7.78
N GLN A 252 -3.94 -8.67 -8.02
CA GLN A 252 -2.95 -9.64 -8.49
C GLN A 252 -2.23 -9.19 -9.77
N TRP A 253 -2.96 -8.66 -10.77
CA TRP A 253 -2.36 -8.19 -12.01
C TRP A 253 -1.52 -6.93 -11.80
N VAL A 254 -1.95 -6.06 -10.90
CA VAL A 254 -1.18 -4.86 -10.52
C VAL A 254 0.13 -5.26 -9.85
N GLU A 255 0.08 -6.16 -8.88
CA GLU A 255 1.23 -6.62 -8.11
C GLU A 255 2.26 -7.36 -8.99
N VAL A 256 1.79 -8.25 -9.88
CA VAL A 256 2.65 -8.90 -10.88
C VAL A 256 3.23 -7.87 -11.85
N GLY A 257 2.44 -6.88 -12.26
CA GLY A 257 2.88 -5.75 -13.09
C GLY A 257 4.01 -4.97 -12.44
N ILE A 258 3.87 -4.60 -11.16
CA ILE A 258 4.90 -3.92 -10.37
C ILE A 258 6.20 -4.74 -10.38
N ALA A 259 6.13 -6.03 -10.04
CA ALA A 259 7.31 -6.90 -10.02
C ALA A 259 7.96 -7.02 -11.41
N LEU A 260 7.17 -7.08 -12.47
CA LEU A 260 7.65 -7.10 -13.86
C LEU A 260 8.40 -5.82 -14.23
N THR A 261 7.91 -4.63 -13.82
CA THR A 261 8.62 -3.37 -14.09
C THR A 261 9.99 -3.32 -13.40
N ILE A 262 10.12 -3.88 -12.20
CA ILE A 262 11.40 -4.00 -11.48
C ILE A 262 12.36 -4.90 -12.26
N LEU A 263 11.88 -6.08 -12.70
CA LEU A 263 12.66 -7.00 -13.52
C LEU A 263 13.14 -6.33 -14.81
N LEU A 264 12.26 -5.64 -15.54
CA LEU A 264 12.60 -4.95 -16.78
C LEU A 264 13.65 -3.85 -16.55
N THR A 265 13.56 -3.13 -15.43
CA THR A 265 14.53 -2.10 -15.05
C THR A 265 15.90 -2.72 -14.76
N ALA A 266 15.92 -3.81 -14.00
CA ALA A 266 17.15 -4.56 -13.69
C ALA A 266 17.81 -5.14 -14.94
N LEU A 267 17.03 -5.72 -15.85
CA LEU A 267 17.53 -6.22 -17.13
C LEU A 267 18.09 -5.11 -18.02
N ASN A 268 17.45 -3.93 -18.05
CA ASN A 268 17.97 -2.78 -18.78
C ASN A 268 19.29 -2.25 -18.18
N ASN A 269 19.53 -2.42 -16.88
CA ASN A 269 20.84 -2.12 -16.28
C ASN A 269 21.92 -3.12 -16.72
N LEU A 270 21.58 -4.39 -16.90
CA LEU A 270 22.51 -5.40 -17.41
C LEU A 270 22.79 -5.19 -18.90
N TYR A 271 21.75 -4.89 -19.67
CA TYR A 271 21.80 -4.71 -21.11
C TYR A 271 21.04 -3.45 -21.53
N PRO A 272 21.72 -2.29 -21.65
CA PRO A 272 21.06 -1.01 -21.92
C PRO A 272 20.49 -0.95 -23.34
N VAL A 273 19.18 -1.18 -23.45
CA VAL A 273 18.41 -1.15 -24.70
C VAL A 273 17.62 0.15 -24.89
N LEU A 274 17.43 0.94 -23.83
CA LEU A 274 16.62 2.17 -23.83
C LEU A 274 17.46 3.44 -23.58
N PRO A 275 18.40 3.82 -24.47
CA PRO A 275 19.14 5.07 -24.33
C PRO A 275 18.20 6.28 -24.57
N GLY A 276 18.20 7.24 -23.64
CA GLY A 276 17.61 8.57 -23.85
C GLY A 276 16.09 8.74 -23.65
N ARG A 277 15.36 7.70 -23.20
CA ARG A 277 13.90 7.77 -22.92
C ARG A 277 13.51 7.29 -21.52
N LYS A 278 14.43 7.36 -20.56
CA LYS A 278 14.24 6.84 -19.19
C LYS A 278 13.00 7.42 -18.51
N TRP A 279 12.77 8.72 -18.64
CA TRP A 279 11.59 9.38 -18.05
C TRP A 279 10.26 8.87 -18.62
N LEU A 280 10.19 8.49 -19.90
CA LEU A 280 8.98 7.90 -20.50
C LEU A 280 8.72 6.49 -19.96
N VAL A 281 9.80 5.71 -19.79
CA VAL A 281 9.72 4.36 -19.22
C VAL A 281 9.29 4.45 -17.75
N ALA A 282 9.88 5.36 -16.99
CA ALA A 282 9.52 5.63 -15.61
C ALA A 282 8.08 6.15 -15.48
N PHE A 283 7.63 7.01 -16.39
CA PHE A 283 6.22 7.41 -16.48
C PHE A 283 5.30 6.19 -16.71
N GLY A 284 5.63 5.34 -17.69
CA GLY A 284 4.85 4.12 -17.94
C GLY A 284 4.82 3.16 -16.75
N PHE A 285 5.93 3.01 -16.03
CA PHE A 285 5.98 2.20 -14.81
C PHE A 285 5.22 2.86 -13.65
N GLY A 286 5.28 4.18 -13.51
CA GLY A 286 4.51 4.94 -12.52
C GLY A 286 3.01 4.71 -12.66
N LEU A 287 2.48 4.59 -13.90
CA LEU A 287 1.07 4.27 -14.13
C LEU A 287 0.66 2.90 -13.55
N ILE A 288 1.57 1.93 -13.52
CA ILE A 288 1.30 0.60 -12.97
C ILE A 288 1.41 0.64 -11.45
N HIS A 289 2.45 1.30 -10.93
CA HIS A 289 2.71 1.38 -9.49
C HIS A 289 1.61 2.12 -8.73
N GLY A 290 1.07 3.20 -9.30
CA GLY A 290 0.00 3.98 -8.65
C GLY A 290 -1.31 3.22 -8.45
N LEU A 291 -1.52 2.10 -9.18
CA LEU A 291 -2.68 1.23 -8.97
C LEU A 291 -2.56 0.40 -7.68
N GLY A 292 -1.34 0.13 -7.20
CA GLY A 292 -1.11 -0.77 -6.06
C GLY A 292 -1.63 -0.21 -4.72
N PHE A 293 -1.62 1.11 -4.55
CA PHE A 293 -2.09 1.79 -3.34
C PHE A 293 -3.55 2.27 -3.43
N ALA A 294 -4.13 2.26 -4.64
CA ALA A 294 -5.43 2.88 -4.90
C ALA A 294 -6.59 2.19 -4.17
N ASN A 295 -6.52 0.87 -4.04
CA ASN A 295 -7.56 0.10 -3.39
C ASN A 295 -7.75 0.51 -1.91
N ILE A 296 -6.66 0.83 -1.21
CA ILE A 296 -6.73 1.26 0.20
C ILE A 296 -7.47 2.60 0.35
N LEU A 297 -7.16 3.58 -0.50
CA LEU A 297 -7.82 4.91 -0.47
C LEU A 297 -9.27 4.85 -0.96
N ALA A 298 -9.56 4.03 -1.96
CA ALA A 298 -10.92 3.83 -2.46
C ALA A 298 -11.83 3.22 -1.39
N ASP A 299 -11.33 2.20 -0.67
CA ASP A 299 -12.08 1.49 0.37
C ASP A 299 -12.35 2.37 1.62
N MET A 300 -11.62 3.48 1.81
CA MET A 300 -11.87 4.45 2.91
C MET A 300 -13.14 5.29 2.73
N ALA A 301 -13.79 5.28 1.55
CA ALA A 301 -15.02 6.02 1.25
C ALA A 301 -15.00 7.51 1.65
N LEU A 302 -13.86 8.18 1.48
CA LEU A 302 -13.67 9.59 1.84
C LEU A 302 -14.55 10.53 1.00
N PRO A 303 -15.05 11.65 1.56
CA PRO A 303 -15.62 12.73 0.77
C PRO A 303 -14.60 13.27 -0.24
N THR A 304 -15.07 13.68 -1.42
CA THR A 304 -14.23 14.08 -2.56
C THR A 304 -13.15 15.11 -2.20
N TRP A 305 -13.48 16.13 -1.40
CA TRP A 305 -12.50 17.15 -0.97
C TRP A 305 -11.35 16.55 -0.16
N GLN A 306 -11.65 15.62 0.75
CA GLN A 306 -10.64 15.00 1.60
C GLN A 306 -9.83 13.97 0.82
N LEU A 307 -10.46 13.26 -0.10
CA LEU A 307 -9.75 12.41 -1.06
C LEU A 307 -8.72 13.24 -1.85
N VAL A 308 -9.08 14.43 -2.32
CA VAL A 308 -8.14 15.33 -3.00
C VAL A 308 -6.99 15.75 -2.08
N VAL A 309 -7.26 16.13 -0.82
CA VAL A 309 -6.22 16.49 0.15
C VAL A 309 -5.31 15.29 0.46
N ALA A 310 -5.88 14.11 0.66
CA ALA A 310 -5.16 12.87 0.93
C ALA A 310 -4.26 12.47 -0.25
N LEU A 311 -4.81 12.44 -1.46
CA LEU A 311 -4.06 12.15 -2.69
C LEU A 311 -2.94 13.16 -2.91
N THR A 312 -3.21 14.45 -2.71
CA THR A 312 -2.20 15.50 -2.88
C THR A 312 -1.09 15.33 -1.86
N GLY A 313 -1.42 15.17 -0.58
CA GLY A 313 -0.46 14.95 0.50
C GLY A 313 0.40 13.73 0.24
N PHE A 314 -0.24 12.60 -0.06
CA PHE A 314 0.43 11.33 -0.35
C PHE A 314 1.43 11.44 -1.51
N ASN A 315 1.02 12.03 -2.64
CA ASN A 315 1.93 12.16 -3.79
C ASN A 315 3.08 13.16 -3.56
N ILE A 316 2.85 14.23 -2.78
CA ILE A 316 3.94 15.11 -2.31
C ILE A 316 4.93 14.30 -1.45
N GLY A 317 4.39 13.47 -0.54
CA GLY A 317 5.18 12.56 0.28
C GLY A 317 6.03 11.59 -0.53
N VAL A 318 5.43 10.97 -1.56
CA VAL A 318 6.12 10.05 -2.47
C VAL A 318 7.29 10.73 -3.18
N GLU A 319 7.06 11.89 -3.80
CA GLU A 319 8.13 12.65 -4.48
C GLU A 319 9.26 12.99 -3.50
N LEU A 320 8.93 13.47 -2.29
CA LEU A 320 9.92 13.77 -1.25
C LEU A 320 10.70 12.53 -0.83
N GLY A 321 10.03 11.40 -0.60
CA GLY A 321 10.65 10.13 -0.23
C GLY A 321 11.65 9.65 -1.29
N GLN A 322 11.31 9.79 -2.57
CA GLN A 322 12.19 9.45 -3.68
C GLN A 322 13.38 10.40 -3.78
N LEU A 323 13.17 11.72 -3.65
CA LEU A 323 14.23 12.72 -3.69
C LEU A 323 15.23 12.56 -2.54
N ILE A 324 14.77 12.19 -1.35
CA ILE A 324 15.66 11.86 -0.22
C ILE A 324 16.56 10.67 -0.60
N MET A 325 15.98 9.59 -1.15
CA MET A 325 16.76 8.43 -1.55
C MET A 325 17.78 8.75 -2.65
N VAL A 326 17.39 9.52 -3.66
CA VAL A 326 18.30 10.02 -4.70
C VAL A 326 19.44 10.82 -4.08
N THR A 327 19.14 11.72 -3.14
CA THR A 327 20.13 12.58 -2.49
C THR A 327 21.13 11.76 -1.65
N LEU A 328 20.70 10.66 -1.05
CA LEU A 328 21.57 9.78 -0.27
C LEU A 328 22.43 8.86 -1.15
N VAL A 329 21.85 8.28 -2.20
CA VAL A 329 22.49 7.24 -3.01
C VAL A 329 23.36 7.83 -4.11
N LEU A 330 22.88 8.87 -4.80
CA LEU A 330 23.55 9.40 -5.98
C LEU A 330 24.98 9.91 -5.72
N PRO A 331 25.29 10.65 -4.63
CA PRO A 331 26.66 11.07 -4.34
C PRO A 331 27.63 9.90 -4.21
N VAL A 332 27.21 8.82 -3.54
CA VAL A 332 27.99 7.59 -3.41
C VAL A 332 28.29 6.99 -4.78
N LEU A 333 27.27 6.87 -5.64
CA LEU A 333 27.46 6.36 -7.00
C LEU A 333 28.45 7.23 -7.79
N LEU A 334 28.36 8.56 -7.67
CA LEU A 334 29.22 9.50 -8.40
C LEU A 334 30.68 9.47 -7.93
N ILE A 335 30.94 9.26 -6.64
CA ILE A 335 32.28 9.15 -6.07
C ILE A 335 32.98 7.88 -6.59
N TYR A 336 32.29 6.74 -6.58
CA TYR A 336 32.90 5.44 -6.87
C TYR A 336 32.76 4.98 -8.34
N ARG A 337 32.09 5.76 -9.20
CA ARG A 337 31.77 5.39 -10.60
C ARG A 337 32.94 4.94 -11.47
N ARG A 338 34.17 5.40 -11.19
CA ARG A 338 35.38 5.07 -11.96
C ARG A 338 36.00 3.72 -11.57
N GLY A 339 35.61 3.14 -10.44
CA GLY A 339 36.12 1.86 -9.98
C GLY A 339 35.56 0.70 -10.80
N VAL A 340 36.43 -0.17 -11.34
CA VAL A 340 36.02 -1.37 -12.08
C VAL A 340 35.22 -2.31 -11.18
N TRP A 341 35.65 -2.49 -9.93
CA TRP A 341 34.93 -3.28 -8.92
C TRP A 341 33.53 -2.72 -8.64
N PHE A 342 33.39 -1.40 -8.56
CA PHE A 342 32.10 -0.75 -8.32
C PHE A 342 31.11 -1.03 -9.46
N LYS A 343 31.56 -0.93 -10.71
CA LYS A 343 30.75 -1.27 -11.89
C LYS A 343 30.30 -2.74 -11.88
N TRP A 344 31.19 -3.67 -11.54
CA TRP A 344 30.85 -5.10 -11.54
C TRP A 344 29.99 -5.51 -10.34
N LEU A 345 30.33 -5.09 -9.14
CA LEU A 345 29.60 -5.50 -7.94
C LEU A 345 28.29 -4.72 -7.78
N VAL A 346 28.33 -3.39 -7.86
CA VAL A 346 27.19 -2.54 -7.51
C VAL A 346 26.21 -2.44 -8.67
N LEU A 347 26.68 -2.11 -9.88
CA LEU A 347 25.78 -1.98 -11.03
C LEU A 347 25.32 -3.35 -11.53
N TYR A 348 26.24 -4.23 -11.94
CA TYR A 348 25.84 -5.53 -12.49
C TYR A 348 25.38 -6.52 -11.42
N GLY A 349 26.16 -6.70 -10.35
CA GLY A 349 25.79 -7.60 -9.24
C GLY A 349 24.51 -7.16 -8.53
N GLY A 350 24.39 -5.87 -8.21
CA GLY A 350 23.17 -5.30 -7.63
C GLY A 350 21.95 -5.48 -8.53
N SER A 351 22.07 -5.19 -9.83
CA SER A 351 20.96 -5.41 -10.77
C SER A 351 20.59 -6.88 -10.93
N LEU A 352 21.56 -7.80 -10.87
CA LEU A 352 21.28 -9.24 -10.92
C LEU A 352 20.54 -9.73 -9.66
N LEU A 353 20.91 -9.23 -8.48
CA LEU A 353 20.20 -9.52 -7.23
C LEU A 353 18.76 -9.00 -7.28
N ILE A 354 18.56 -7.75 -7.71
CA ILE A 354 17.22 -7.16 -7.87
C ILE A 354 16.38 -7.95 -8.87
N ALA A 355 16.97 -8.38 -10.00
CA ALA A 355 16.28 -9.24 -10.96
C ALA A 355 15.86 -10.59 -10.33
N GLY A 356 16.71 -11.17 -9.48
CA GLY A 356 16.39 -12.39 -8.72
C GLY A 356 15.16 -12.21 -7.82
N PHE A 357 15.15 -11.15 -6.99
CA PHE A 357 13.97 -10.82 -6.17
C PHE A 357 12.72 -10.57 -7.00
N ALA A 358 12.83 -9.84 -8.11
CA ALA A 358 11.70 -9.55 -8.98
C ALA A 358 11.11 -10.82 -9.61
N VAL A 359 11.93 -11.79 -10.02
CA VAL A 359 11.45 -13.08 -10.53
C VAL A 359 10.71 -13.86 -9.46
N ILE A 360 11.24 -13.89 -8.23
CA ILE A 360 10.58 -14.54 -7.10
C ILE A 360 9.23 -13.86 -6.85
N TRP A 361 9.17 -12.54 -6.73
CA TRP A 361 7.92 -11.81 -6.52
C TRP A 361 6.91 -12.00 -7.65
N ILE A 362 7.33 -12.07 -8.92
CA ILE A 362 6.42 -12.41 -10.02
C ILE A 362 5.79 -13.78 -9.77
N TYR A 363 6.59 -14.77 -9.39
CA TYR A 363 6.10 -16.11 -9.09
C TYR A 363 5.14 -16.09 -7.90
N GLU A 364 5.55 -15.52 -6.76
CA GLU A 364 4.73 -15.46 -5.54
C GLU A 364 3.40 -14.76 -5.79
N ARG A 365 3.41 -13.62 -6.49
CA ARG A 365 2.20 -12.84 -6.79
C ARG A 365 1.32 -13.53 -7.85
N SER A 366 1.90 -14.27 -8.78
CA SER A 366 1.14 -15.05 -9.77
C SER A 366 0.52 -16.34 -9.20
N THR A 367 1.15 -16.93 -8.18
CA THR A 367 0.77 -18.26 -7.65
C THR A 367 0.20 -18.22 -6.24
N GLY A 368 0.23 -17.07 -5.55
CA GLY A 368 -0.18 -16.95 -4.15
C GLY A 368 0.72 -17.68 -3.13
N LEU A 369 1.75 -18.41 -3.59
CA LEU A 369 2.66 -19.16 -2.73
C LEU A 369 3.78 -18.25 -2.21
N LYS A 370 3.95 -18.16 -0.89
CA LYS A 370 5.07 -17.44 -0.26
C LYS A 370 6.31 -18.34 -0.22
N LEU A 371 7.35 -17.98 -0.99
CA LEU A 371 8.65 -18.64 -0.98
C LEU A 371 9.63 -17.96 -0.02
N LEU A 372 9.54 -16.63 0.12
CA LEU A 372 10.45 -15.85 0.95
C LEU A 372 10.01 -15.72 2.41
N GLY A 373 8.78 -16.14 2.76
CA GLY A 373 8.25 -15.98 4.12
C GLY A 373 8.19 -14.52 4.61
N LEU A 374 8.35 -13.57 3.68
CA LEU A 374 8.31 -12.12 3.88
C LEU A 374 6.94 -11.56 3.48
#